data_AF-A0A2S4ZUT3-F1
#
_entry.id   AF-A0A2S4ZUT3-F1
#
_cell.length_a   1.000
_cell.length_b   1.000
_cell.length_c   1.000
_cell.angle_alpha   90.00
_cell.angle_beta   90.00
_cell.angle_gamma   90.00
#
_symmetry.space_group_name_H-M   'P 1'
#
loop_
_entity.id
_entity.type
_entity.pdbx_description
1 polymer ?
#
loop_
_entity_poly.entity_id
_entity_poly.type
_entity_poly.pdbx_seq_one_letter_code
_entity_poly.pdbx_strand_id
1 'polypeptide(L)' 'MIVALAAWGNQHLPPEERTMILVDAQTGEEAEPVVVDRHTGRDLDDSEAFVFTAGPAAGPAMRARYAELERRRREAGAEG' A
#
# COMPACT_ATOMS: atom_id res chain seq x y z
N MET A 1 -6.38 -7.65 -10.96
CA MET A 1 -6.04 -6.22 -11.03
C MET A 1 -4.63 -6.10 -11.62
N ILE A 2 -4.52 -5.83 -12.93
CA ILE A 2 -3.21 -5.78 -13.64
C ILE A 2 -2.61 -4.36 -13.59
N VAL A 3 -3.45 -3.32 -13.48
CA VAL A 3 -3.04 -1.91 -13.48
C VAL A 3 -2.22 -1.51 -12.26
N ALA A 4 -2.65 -1.91 -11.05
CA ALA A 4 -1.92 -1.59 -9.81
C ALA A 4 -0.54 -2.27 -9.74
N LEU A 5 -0.42 -3.50 -10.26
CA LEU A 5 0.87 -4.21 -10.29
C LEU A 5 1.84 -3.62 -11.31
N ALA A 6 1.36 -3.21 -12.48
CA ALA A 6 2.18 -2.57 -13.50
C ALA A 6 2.76 -1.23 -13.01
N ALA A 7 1.96 -0.45 -12.28
CA ALA A 7 2.42 0.83 -11.75
C ALA A 7 3.32 0.70 -10.52
N TRP A 8 3.06 -0.25 -9.61
CA TRP A 8 3.96 -0.55 -8.51
C TRP A 8 5.35 -1.01 -8.99
N GLY A 9 5.38 -1.79 -10.09
CA GLY A 9 6.62 -2.22 -10.74
C GLY A 9 7.43 -1.06 -11.32
N ASN A 10 6.78 0.00 -11.81
CA ASN A 10 7.44 1.17 -12.39
C ASN A 10 7.79 2.26 -11.38
N GLN A 11 7.15 2.29 -10.21
CA GLN A 11 7.38 3.31 -9.16
C GLN A 11 8.85 3.37 -8.72
N HIS A 12 9.56 2.24 -8.81
CA HIS A 12 10.95 2.10 -8.39
C HIS A 12 11.94 2.11 -9.56
N LEU A 13 11.45 2.23 -10.81
CA LEU A 13 12.28 2.27 -12.01
C LEU A 13 12.40 3.71 -12.52
N PRO A 14 13.60 4.13 -12.94
CA PRO A 14 13.74 5.38 -13.66
C PRO A 14 12.95 5.31 -14.99
N PRO A 15 12.39 6.42 -15.49
CA PRO A 15 11.51 6.42 -16.67
C PRO A 15 12.08 5.69 -17.89
N GLU A 16 13.38 5.80 -18.13
CA GLU A 16 14.11 5.16 -19.23
C GLU A 16 14.18 3.63 -19.16
N GLU A 17 13.96 3.03 -17.98
CA GLU A 17 13.99 1.58 -17.77
C GLU A 17 12.58 0.96 -17.80
N ARG A 18 11.53 1.76 -17.93
CA ARG A 18 10.14 1.29 -17.96
C ARG A 18 9.80 0.70 -19.32
N THR A 19 9.69 -0.63 -19.39
CA THR A 19 9.37 -1.35 -20.63
C THR A 19 7.89 -1.32 -21.01
N MET A 20 7.01 -0.93 -20.08
CA MET A 20 5.57 -0.75 -20.29
C MET A 20 5.08 0.35 -19.33
N ILE A 21 4.35 1.34 -19.84
CA ILE A 21 3.78 2.45 -19.05
C ILE A 21 2.27 2.53 -19.25
N LEU A 22 1.56 3.08 -18.26
CA LEU A 22 0.15 3.42 -18.36
C LEU A 22 0.03 4.88 -18.77
N VAL A 23 -0.77 5.18 -19.79
CA VAL A 23 -1.01 6.56 -20.25
C VAL A 23 -2.49 6.88 -20.29
N ASP A 24 -2.83 8.15 -20.16
CA ASP A 24 -4.15 8.66 -20.54
C ASP A 24 -4.33 8.53 -22.05
N ALA A 25 -5.44 7.92 -22.48
CA ALA A 25 -5.66 7.61 -23.89
C ALA A 25 -5.97 8.84 -24.76
N GLN A 26 -6.36 9.96 -24.17
CA GLN A 26 -6.69 11.20 -24.86
C GLN A 26 -5.48 12.15 -24.93
N THR A 27 -4.74 12.29 -23.83
CA THR A 27 -3.61 13.22 -23.73
C THR A 27 -2.27 12.57 -24.04
N GLY A 28 -2.16 11.25 -23.86
CA GLY A 28 -0.91 10.50 -23.98
C GLY A 28 0.04 10.68 -22.78
N GLU A 29 -0.38 11.38 -21.73
CA GLU A 29 0.44 11.60 -20.54
C GLU A 29 0.56 10.32 -19.71
N GLU A 30 1.75 10.06 -19.18
CA GLU A 30 1.98 8.92 -18.27
C GLU A 30 1.18 9.10 -16.99
N ALA A 31 0.40 8.09 -16.64
CA ALA A 31 -0.38 8.07 -15.41
C ALA A 31 0.50 7.64 -14.24
N GLU A 32 0.43 8.38 -13.15
CA GLU A 32 0.97 8.01 -11.85
C GLU A 32 -0.19 7.56 -10.94
N PRO A 33 -0.54 6.27 -10.92
CA PRO A 33 -1.69 5.81 -10.15
C PRO A 33 -1.31 5.68 -8.67
N VAL A 34 -2.15 6.26 -7.83
CA VAL A 34 -2.10 6.12 -6.37
C VAL A 34 -3.28 5.29 -5.88
N VAL A 35 -3.11 4.58 -4.77
CA VAL A 35 -4.21 3.88 -4.10
C VAL A 35 -4.59 4.67 -2.87
N VAL A 36 -5.84 5.15 -2.84
CA VAL A 36 -6.34 5.97 -1.73
C VAL A 36 -7.49 5.26 -1.01
N ASP A 37 -7.64 5.54 0.30
CA ASP A 37 -8.90 5.29 0.99
C ASP A 37 -9.99 6.16 0.36
N ARG A 38 -11.00 5.53 -0.24
CA ARG A 38 -12.04 6.25 -0.99
C ARG A 38 -12.80 7.26 -0.14
N HIS A 39 -12.93 7.01 1.15
CA HIS A 39 -13.73 7.85 2.05
C HIS A 39 -13.00 9.11 2.48
N THR A 40 -11.69 9.02 2.70
CA THR A 40 -10.87 10.11 3.24
C THR A 40 -9.95 10.75 2.20
N GLY A 41 -9.73 10.08 1.07
CA GLY A 41 -8.77 10.48 0.04
C GLY A 41 -7.30 10.31 0.46
N ARG A 42 -7.03 9.69 1.61
CA ARG A 42 -5.67 9.48 2.10
C ARG A 42 -4.98 8.37 1.32
N ASP A 43 -3.71 8.57 1.02
CA ASP A 43 -2.86 7.58 0.38
C ASP A 43 -2.66 6.36 1.29
N LEU A 44 -2.89 5.15 0.77
CA LEU A 44 -2.70 3.91 1.52
C LEU A 44 -1.22 3.52 1.68
N ASP A 45 -0.30 4.18 0.97
CA ASP A 45 1.14 4.00 1.15
C ASP A 45 1.67 4.68 2.43
N ASP A 46 0.84 5.50 3.09
CA ASP A 46 1.14 6.05 4.42
C ASP A 46 1.10 4.95 5.51
N SER A 47 2.26 4.31 5.69
CA SER A 47 2.46 3.24 6.67
C SER A 47 2.33 3.68 8.14
N GLU A 48 2.37 4.99 8.42
CA GLU A 48 2.08 5.53 9.75
C GLU A 48 0.57 5.61 9.98
N ALA A 49 -0.20 6.01 8.96
CA ALA A 49 -1.65 6.14 9.04
C ALA A 49 -2.42 4.81 8.91
N PHE A 50 -1.90 3.84 8.13
CA PHE A 50 -2.61 2.61 7.82
C PHE A 50 -1.90 1.36 8.38
N VAL A 51 -2.69 0.51 9.04
CA VAL A 51 -2.19 -0.69 9.71
C VAL A 51 -3.08 -1.88 9.42
N PHE A 52 -2.49 -3.06 9.22
CA PHE A 52 -3.25 -4.30 9.14
C PHE A 52 -3.62 -4.78 10.55
N THR A 53 -4.85 -5.24 10.72
CA THR A 53 -5.34 -5.86 11.96
C THR A 53 -6.26 -7.05 11.68
N ALA A 54 -6.56 -7.83 12.71
CA ALA A 54 -7.47 -8.96 12.60
C ALA A 54 -8.93 -8.48 12.45
N GLY A 55 -9.58 -8.91 11.37
CA GLY A 55 -10.99 -8.60 11.13
C GLY A 55 -11.96 -9.40 12.01
N PRO A 56 -13.27 -9.05 11.99
CA PRO A 56 -14.28 -9.65 12.88
C PRO A 56 -14.39 -11.18 12.74
N ALA A 57 -14.23 -11.71 11.53
CA ALA A 57 -14.34 -13.14 11.25
C ALA A 57 -13.01 -13.91 11.40
N ALA A 58 -11.94 -13.27 11.90
CA ALA A 58 -10.64 -13.91 12.02
C ALA A 58 -10.68 -15.18 12.90
N GLY A 59 -9.83 -16.17 12.60
CA GLY A 59 -9.63 -17.32 13.50
C GLY A 59 -8.72 -16.97 14.69
N PRO A 60 -8.65 -17.82 15.73
CA PRO A 60 -7.77 -17.60 16.89
C PRO A 60 -6.31 -17.36 16.52
N ALA A 61 -5.76 -18.14 15.58
CA ALA A 61 -4.38 -17.99 15.11
C ALA A 61 -4.10 -16.62 14.48
N MET A 62 -5.04 -16.11 13.68
CA MET A 62 -4.90 -14.81 13.02
C MET A 62 -4.99 -13.65 14.03
N ARG A 63 -5.92 -13.75 15.00
CA ARG A 63 -5.99 -12.79 16.10
C ARG A 63 -4.71 -12.77 16.93
N ALA A 64 -4.17 -13.93 17.29
CA ALA A 64 -2.93 -14.03 18.05
C ALA A 64 -1.74 -13.41 17.29
N ARG A 65 -1.63 -13.69 15.98
CA ARG A 65 -0.59 -13.11 15.13
C ARG A 65 -0.63 -11.58 15.13
N TYR A 66 -1.79 -10.97 14.93
CA TYR A 66 -1.88 -9.50 14.86
C TYR A 66 -1.74 -8.83 16.22
N ALA A 67 -2.18 -9.47 17.32
CA ALA A 67 -1.92 -8.98 18.67
C ALA A 67 -0.42 -8.95 19.00
N GLU A 68 0.33 -9.97 18.59
CA GLU A 68 1.78 -10.02 18.72
C GLU A 68 2.48 -8.90 17.93
N LEU A 69 2.07 -8.69 16.66
CA LEU A 69 2.63 -7.64 15.80
C LEU A 69 2.36 -6.24 16.37
N GLU A 70 1.16 -6.00 16.88
CA GLU A 70 0.80 -4.73 17.50
C GLU A 70 1.64 -4.45 18.75
N ARG A 71 1.89 -5.47 19.58
CA ARG A 71 2.74 -5.33 20.77
C ARG A 71 4.17 -4.92 20.37
N ARG A 72 4.77 -5.62 19.41
CA ARG A 72 6.13 -5.31 18.92
C ARG A 72 6.23 -3.89 18.35
N ARG A 73 5.21 -3.43 17.61
CA ARG A 73 5.18 -2.06 17.09
C ARG A 73 5.17 -1.02 18.21
N ARG A 74 4.40 -1.26 19.28
CA ARG A 74 4.35 -0.37 20.44
C ARG A 74 5.67 -0.33 21.21
N GLU A 75 6.32 -1.47 21.37
CA GLU A 75 7.64 -1.58 22.00
C GLU A 75 8.69 -0.82 21.17
N ALA A 76 8.75 -1.05 19.86
CA ALA A 76 9.69 -0.34 18.97
C ALA A 76 9.45 1.18 18.89
N GLY A 77 8.20 1.64 19.01
CA GLY A 77 7.86 3.06 19.04
C GLY A 77 8.09 3.74 20.40
N ALA A 78 8.31 2.99 21.48
CA ALA A 78 8.63 3.53 22.80
C ALA A 78 10.14 3.70 23.02
N GLU A 79 10.97 3.14 22.14
CA GLU A 79 12.43 3.15 22.20
C GLU A 79 13.08 4.21 21.28
N GLY A 80 12.29 4.90 20.45
CA GLY A 80 12.73 6.00 19.54
C GLY A 80 12.29 7.37 20.03
#